data_AF-A0A538MCL3-F1
#
_entry.id   AF-A0A538MCL3-F1
#
_cell.length_a   1.000
_cell.length_b   1.000
_cell.length_c   1.000
_cell.angle_alpha   90.00
_cell.angle_beta   90.00
_cell.angle_gamma   90.00
#
_symmetry.space_group_name_H-M   'P 1'
#
loop_
_entity.id
_entity.type
_entity.pdbx_description
1 polymer ?
#
loop_
_entity_poly.entity_id
_entity_poly.type
_entity_poly.pdbx_seq_one_letter_code
_entity_poly.pdbx_strand_id
1 'polypeptide(L)'
;MLLGWSSKIFDPYNILDLFPCGSAFNVAHWCEPSYDALMRRAVRTLDNHRRWAIERQLVAKLGPAVAFDQPSEYVRIKPGVRGFSWSPIGFYELDGMTRS
;
A
#
# COMPACT_ATOMS: atom_id res chain seq x y z
N MET A 1 1.71 -10.91 -15.36
CA MET A 1 2.08 -11.33 -13.98
C MET A 1 0.98 -10.82 -13.05
N LEU A 2 0.52 -11.63 -12.10
CA LEU A 2 -0.42 -11.17 -11.07
C LEU A 2 0.40 -10.85 -9.81
N LEU A 3 0.23 -9.64 -9.30
CA LEU A 3 0.95 -9.12 -8.15
C LEU A 3 -0.05 -8.50 -7.18
N GLY A 4 0.29 -8.51 -5.90
CA GLY A 4 -0.49 -7.88 -4.85
C GLY A 4 0.43 -7.12 -3.90
N TRP A 5 -0.14 -6.13 -3.24
CA TRP A 5 0.54 -5.38 -2.19
C TRP A 5 -0.44 -5.11 -1.05
N SER A 6 -0.03 -5.40 0.18
CA SER A 6 -0.73 -4.94 1.38
C SER A 6 0.06 -3.78 1.97
N SER A 7 -0.65 -2.68 2.23
CA SER A 7 -0.01 -1.46 2.76
C SER A 7 0.71 -1.76 4.08
N LYS A 8 1.79 -1.02 4.37
CA LYS A 8 2.54 -1.12 5.64
C LYS A 8 2.35 0.08 6.55
N ILE A 9 1.68 1.11 6.05
CA ILE A 9 1.32 2.33 6.77
C ILE A 9 -0.04 2.84 6.26
N PHE A 10 -0.70 3.70 7.02
CA PHE A 10 -1.98 4.31 6.62
C PHE A 10 -1.77 5.55 5.73
N ASP A 11 -0.96 5.42 4.68
CA ASP A 11 -0.71 6.50 3.73
C ASP A 11 -0.68 5.97 2.28
N PRO A 12 -1.39 6.60 1.32
CA PRO A 12 -1.38 6.24 -0.10
C PRO A 12 0.02 6.14 -0.71
N TYR A 13 0.98 6.89 -0.16
CA TYR A 13 2.39 6.82 -0.54
C TYR A 13 2.89 5.37 -0.61
N ASN A 14 2.48 4.48 0.31
CA ASN A 14 3.01 3.12 0.34
C ASN A 14 2.65 2.28 -0.90
N ILE A 15 1.55 2.61 -1.58
CA ILE A 15 1.17 1.98 -2.85
C ILE A 15 1.82 2.72 -4.02
N LEU A 16 1.85 4.06 -3.98
CA LEU A 16 2.39 4.87 -5.06
C LEU A 16 3.92 4.72 -5.20
N ASP A 17 4.62 4.44 -4.11
CA ASP A 17 6.07 4.22 -4.07
C ASP A 17 6.53 2.89 -4.71
N LEU A 18 5.60 2.08 -5.24
CA LEU A 18 5.94 0.88 -6.01
C LEU A 18 6.44 1.19 -7.43
N PHE A 19 6.12 2.38 -7.94
CA PHE A 19 6.29 2.73 -9.35
C PHE A 19 7.39 3.75 -9.71
N PRO A 20 8.02 4.49 -8.78
CA PRO A 20 9.15 5.35 -9.12
C PRO A 20 10.27 4.60 -9.84
N CYS A 21 11.00 5.28 -10.72
CA CYS A 21 12.07 4.66 -11.51
C CYS A 21 13.15 4.00 -10.63
N GLY A 22 13.45 4.61 -9.48
CA GLY A 22 14.43 4.12 -8.51
C GLY A 22 13.86 3.24 -7.40
N SER A 23 12.57 2.90 -7.43
CA SER A 23 11.96 2.06 -6.39
C SER A 23 12.46 0.63 -6.51
N ALA A 24 12.93 0.07 -5.40
CA ALA A 24 13.31 -1.34 -5.32
C ALA A 24 12.12 -2.30 -5.54
N PHE A 25 10.88 -1.77 -5.44
CA PHE A 25 9.65 -2.54 -5.61
C PHE A 25 9.06 -2.43 -7.03
N ASN A 26 9.72 -1.69 -7.93
CA ASN A 26 9.28 -1.50 -9.31
C ASN A 26 9.63 -2.71 -10.19
N VAL A 27 8.91 -3.79 -9.95
CA VAL A 27 9.01 -5.06 -10.71
C VAL A 27 8.49 -4.96 -12.14
N ALA A 28 7.78 -3.87 -12.47
CA ALA A 28 7.33 -3.59 -13.83
C ALA A 28 8.44 -3.04 -14.72
N HIS A 29 9.58 -2.63 -14.15
CA HIS A 29 10.67 -1.94 -14.85
C HIS A 29 10.17 -0.71 -15.65
N TRP A 30 9.09 -0.09 -15.17
CA TRP A 30 8.49 1.08 -15.81
C TRP A 30 9.13 2.34 -15.27
N CYS A 31 9.49 3.29 -16.13
CA CYS A 31 10.06 4.55 -15.70
C CYS A 31 9.43 5.71 -16.46
N GLU A 32 8.83 6.64 -15.70
CA GLU A 32 8.22 7.85 -16.22
C GLU A 32 8.70 9.04 -15.36
N PRO A 33 9.65 9.87 -15.84
CA PRO A 33 10.21 10.96 -15.06
C PRO A 33 9.18 11.96 -14.52
N SER A 34 8.05 12.13 -15.21
CA SER A 34 6.96 12.98 -14.74
C SER A 34 6.22 12.39 -13.53
N TYR A 35 6.19 11.07 -13.37
CA TYR A 35 5.68 10.39 -12.18
C TYR A 35 6.60 10.66 -10.98
N ASP A 36 7.91 10.46 -11.15
CA ASP A 36 8.92 10.73 -10.12
C ASP A 36 8.88 12.19 -9.64
N ALA A 37 8.69 13.14 -10.55
CA ALA A 37 8.53 14.55 -10.21
C ALA A 37 7.30 14.82 -9.32
N LEU A 38 6.16 14.17 -9.62
CA LEU A 38 4.94 14.27 -8.82
C LEU A 38 5.11 13.59 -7.47
N MET A 39 5.76 12.42 -7.40
CA MET A 39 6.07 11.74 -6.14
C MET A 39 6.92 12.63 -5.22
N ARG A 40 8.00 13.22 -5.74
CA ARG A 40 8.85 14.15 -4.98
C ARG A 40 8.08 15.36 -4.44
N ARG A 41 7.08 15.84 -5.19
CA ARG A 41 6.20 16.93 -4.74
C ARG A 41 5.20 16.46 -3.68
N ALA A 42 4.59 15.30 -3.86
CA ALA A 42 3.61 14.73 -2.94
C ALA A 42 4.22 14.54 -1.54
N VAL A 43 5.39 13.90 -1.44
CA VAL A 43 6.04 13.62 -0.14
C VAL A 43 6.49 14.86 0.62
N ARG A 44 6.59 16.02 -0.04
CA ARG A 44 6.93 17.32 0.57
C ARG A 44 5.71 18.19 0.83
N THR A 45 4.51 17.77 0.43
CA THR A 45 3.27 18.53 0.58
C THR A 45 2.58 18.11 1.87
N LEU A 46 2.62 18.97 2.89
CA LEU A 46 2.02 18.70 4.21
C LEU A 46 0.50 18.87 4.24
N ASP A 47 -0.05 19.73 3.37
CA ASP A 47 -1.50 19.91 3.26
C ASP A 47 -2.14 18.72 2.53
N ASN A 48 -3.06 18.03 3.20
CA ASN A 48 -3.66 16.80 2.69
C ASN A 48 -4.42 17.02 1.38
N HIS A 49 -5.22 18.08 1.27
CA HIS A 49 -6.02 18.31 0.05
C HIS A 49 -5.13 18.57 -1.18
N ARG A 50 -4.05 19.34 -1.00
CA ARG A 50 -3.04 19.56 -2.04
C ARG A 50 -2.30 18.28 -2.38
N ARG A 51 -1.93 17.47 -1.37
CA ARG A 51 -1.27 16.18 -1.60
C ARG A 51 -2.16 15.22 -2.38
N TRP A 52 -3.43 15.08 -2.01
CA TRP A 52 -4.41 14.25 -2.72
C TRP A 52 -4.62 14.68 -4.17
N ALA A 53 -4.54 15.98 -4.47
CA ALA A 53 -4.60 16.46 -5.85
C ALA A 53 -3.40 16.02 -6.69
N ILE A 54 -2.22 15.87 -6.07
CA ILE A 54 -1.02 15.33 -6.73
C ILE A 54 -1.13 13.80 -6.86
N GLU A 55 -1.57 13.11 -5.80
CA GLU A 55 -1.78 11.66 -5.80
C GLU A 55 -2.78 11.21 -6.87
N ARG A 56 -3.87 11.97 -7.10
CA ARG A 56 -4.78 11.70 -8.22
C ARG A 56 -4.10 11.78 -9.59
N GLN A 57 -3.16 12.70 -9.78
CA GLN A 57 -2.37 12.79 -11.01
C GLN A 57 -1.39 11.62 -11.15
N LEU A 58 -0.84 11.15 -10.03
CA LEU A 58 0.00 9.94 -10.01
C LEU A 58 -0.80 8.72 -10.45
N VAL A 59 -1.98 8.49 -9.86
CA VAL A 59 -2.86 7.37 -10.25
C VAL A 59 -3.24 7.45 -11.74
N ALA A 60 -3.59 8.63 -12.25
CA ALA A 60 -3.91 8.82 -13.66
C ALA A 60 -2.74 8.55 -14.62
N LYS A 61 -1.49 8.57 -14.12
CA LYS A 61 -0.28 8.28 -14.88
C LYS A 61 0.17 6.82 -14.79
N LEU A 62 -0.43 6.01 -13.93
CA LEU A 62 -0.07 4.60 -13.79
C LEU A 62 -0.45 3.84 -15.07
N GLY A 63 0.56 3.61 -15.92
CA GLY A 63 0.47 2.73 -17.08
C GLY A 63 0.72 1.25 -16.80
N PRO A 64 1.69 0.85 -15.94
CA PRO A 64 2.11 -0.55 -15.87
C PRO A 64 1.22 -1.45 -15.02
N ALA A 65 0.31 -0.88 -14.23
CA ALA A 65 -0.54 -1.61 -13.30
C ALA A 65 -2.00 -1.25 -13.51
N VAL A 66 -2.85 -2.28 -13.61
CA VAL A 66 -4.30 -2.15 -13.62
C VAL A 66 -4.80 -2.73 -12.30
N ALA A 67 -5.55 -1.93 -11.54
CA ALA A 67 -6.18 -2.41 -10.31
C ALA A 67 -7.17 -3.53 -10.68
N PHE A 68 -6.98 -4.71 -10.07
CA PHE A 68 -7.82 -5.87 -10.33
C PHE A 68 -8.90 -6.03 -9.26
N ASP A 69 -8.51 -6.09 -7.99
CA ASP A 69 -9.43 -6.27 -6.86
C ASP A 69 -8.82 -5.72 -5.54
N GLN A 70 -9.67 -5.51 -4.54
CA GLN A 70 -9.31 -5.19 -3.16
C GLN A 70 -10.01 -6.20 -2.22
N PRO A 71 -9.47 -7.41 -2.08
CA PRO A 71 -10.16 -8.49 -1.38
C PRO A 71 -10.18 -8.27 0.14
N SER A 72 -11.26 -8.72 0.77
CA SER A 72 -11.34 -8.82 2.23
C SER A 72 -10.41 -9.93 2.76
N GLU A 73 -9.83 -9.70 3.92
CA GLU A 73 -9.06 -10.70 4.65
C GLU A 73 -9.97 -11.53 5.57
N TYR A 74 -9.81 -12.85 5.55
CA TYR A 74 -10.56 -13.78 6.40
C TYR A 74 -9.59 -14.65 7.20
N VAL A 75 -9.70 -14.62 8.53
CA VAL A 75 -8.87 -15.43 9.42
C VAL A 75 -9.75 -16.39 10.23
N ARG A 76 -9.33 -17.66 10.31
CA ARG A 76 -9.99 -18.67 11.14
C ARG A 76 -9.14 -18.97 12.37
N ILE A 77 -9.74 -18.79 13.55
CA ILE A 77 -9.09 -19.06 14.83
C ILE A 77 -9.57 -20.39 15.39
N LYS A 78 -8.61 -21.23 15.83
CA LYS A 78 -8.92 -22.54 16.41
C LYS A 78 -9.69 -22.37 17.73
N PRO A 79 -10.70 -23.23 18.03
CA PRO A 79 -11.34 -23.23 19.34
C PRO A 79 -10.31 -23.29 20.49
N GLY A 80 -10.51 -22.48 21.52
CA GLY A 80 -9.61 -22.37 22.67
C GLY A 80 -8.49 -21.33 22.51
N VAL A 81 -8.25 -20.81 21.30
CA VAL A 81 -7.35 -19.66 21.08
C VAL A 81 -8.12 -18.36 21.31
N ARG A 82 -7.57 -17.46 22.12
CA ARG A 82 -8.17 -16.17 22.50
C ARG A 82 -7.15 -15.05 22.34
N GLY A 83 -7.62 -13.80 22.35
CA GLY A 83 -6.76 -12.61 22.30
C GLY A 83 -6.21 -12.28 20.91
N PHE A 84 -6.70 -12.95 19.86
CA PHE A 84 -6.29 -12.62 18.49
C PHE A 84 -6.78 -11.24 18.10
N SER A 85 -5.88 -10.42 17.55
CA SER A 85 -6.20 -9.15 16.93
C SER A 85 -5.33 -8.95 15.68
N TRP A 86 -5.76 -8.07 14.79
CA TRP A 86 -5.00 -7.71 13.60
C TRP A 86 -5.09 -6.22 13.32
N SER A 87 -4.11 -5.73 12.59
CA SER A 87 -4.10 -4.38 12.03
C SER A 87 -4.73 -4.37 10.64
N PRO A 88 -5.50 -3.34 10.24
CA PRO A 88 -6.05 -3.22 8.88
C PRO A 88 -4.99 -3.16 7.76
N ILE A 89 -3.71 -3.04 8.10
CA ILE A 89 -2.56 -3.12 7.18
C ILE A 89 -1.91 -4.52 7.13
N GLY A 90 -2.61 -5.55 7.62
CA GLY A 90 -2.23 -6.96 7.46
C GLY A 90 -1.14 -7.44 8.42
N PHE A 91 -1.04 -6.83 9.60
CA PHE A 91 -0.23 -7.36 10.70
C PHE A 91 -1.11 -8.16 11.64
N TYR A 92 -0.67 -9.38 11.96
CA TYR A 92 -1.30 -10.19 13.00
C TYR A 92 -0.61 -9.92 14.32
N GLU A 93 -1.38 -9.46 15.29
CA GLU A 93 -0.88 -9.18 16.62
C GLU A 93 -0.98 -10.46 17.43
N LEU A 94 0.18 -11.00 17.78
CA LEU A 94 0.28 -12.23 18.57
C LEU A 94 0.37 -11.94 20.07
N ASP A 95 0.61 -10.68 20.45
CA ASP A 95 0.67 -10.29 21.84
C ASP A 95 -0.71 -10.45 22.52
N GLY A 96 -0.71 -10.95 23.75
CA GLY A 96 -1.93 -11.30 24.48
C GLY A 96 -2.67 -12.54 23.97
N MET A 97 -2.18 -13.21 22.92
CA MET A 97 -2.77 -14.46 22.48
C MET A 97 -2.52 -15.59 23.49
N THR A 98 -3.58 -16.33 23.80
CA THR A 98 -3.50 -17.49 24.70
C THR A 98 -4.19 -18.70 24.11
N ARG A 99 -3.84 -19.88 24.63
CA ARG A 99 -4.49 -21.14 24.31
C ARG A 99 -4.80 -21.89 25.59
N SER A 100 -6.06 -22.28 25.77
CA SER A 100 -6.50 -23.22 26.81
C SER A 100 -6.17 -24.67 26.45
#